data_AF-A0A1C5NNX3-F1
#
_entry.id   AF-A0A1C5NNX3-F1
#
_cell.length_a   1.000
_cell.length_b   1.000
_cell.length_c   1.000
_cell.angle_alpha   90.00
_cell.angle_beta   90.00
_cell.angle_gamma   90.00
#
_symmetry.space_group_name_H-M   'P 1'
#
loop_
_entity.id
_entity.type
_entity.pdbx_description
1 polymer ?
#
loop_
_entity_poly.entity_id
_entity_poly.type
_entity_poly.pdbx_seq_one_letter_code
_entity_poly.pdbx_strand_id
1 'polypeptide(L)'
;MGCWGIKALESDEGLDIIIELEKILPKDGHLQLEKLSGGSKCWDAYGDVCEDGKVHTKPMVLAEVIMAYLDGEQYRLYGGSDKKSKEMNFAKITQFEGKRKTVMVIRNYLKDMLRRSRERSKEYQWNGWLKEENWIGWQGHVENLIKRLEELLEKEGDTIQFWNAGMQRAEKKQMMKLE
;
A
#
# COMPACT_ATOMS: atom_id res chain seq x y z
N MET A 1 5.90 12.42 19.49
CA MET A 1 6.35 12.82 18.14
C MET A 1 5.16 12.64 17.22
N GLY A 2 4.77 13.67 16.44
CA GLY A 2 3.60 13.59 15.56
C GLY A 2 3.87 12.75 14.32
N CYS A 3 2.83 12.13 13.74
CA CYS A 3 2.95 11.43 12.46
C CYS A 3 3.32 12.40 11.34
N TRP A 4 4.40 12.10 10.62
CA TRP A 4 4.84 12.84 9.43
C TRP A 4 4.42 12.08 8.17
N GLY A 5 3.90 12.79 7.17
CA GLY A 5 3.40 12.23 5.90
C GLY A 5 1.91 11.85 5.94
N ILE A 6 1.18 12.06 4.84
CA ILE A 6 -0.23 11.62 4.72
C ILE A 6 -0.27 10.13 4.34
N LYS A 7 0.72 9.70 3.56
CA LYS A 7 0.90 8.33 3.11
C LYS A 7 1.94 7.62 3.97
N ALA A 8 1.83 6.30 4.08
CA ALA A 8 2.86 5.51 4.75
C ALA A 8 4.20 5.60 3.99
N LEU A 9 4.18 5.62 2.66
CA LEU A 9 5.38 5.80 1.82
C LEU A 9 6.04 7.20 1.92
N GLU A 10 5.44 8.12 2.67
CA GLU A 10 6.01 9.45 2.97
C GLU A 10 6.58 9.52 4.40
N SER A 11 6.47 8.44 5.19
CA SER A 11 6.91 8.38 6.58
C SER A 11 8.13 7.48 6.74
N ASP A 12 8.96 7.80 7.74
CA ASP A 12 10.14 7.00 8.07
C ASP A 12 9.75 5.54 8.38
N GLU A 13 8.67 5.32 9.14
CA GLU A 13 8.20 3.96 9.45
C GLU A 13 7.76 3.19 8.20
N GLY A 14 7.10 3.85 7.24
CA GLY A 14 6.71 3.19 6.01
C GLY A 14 7.90 2.91 5.08
N LEU A 15 8.88 3.81 5.03
CA LEU A 15 10.13 3.60 4.29
C LEU A 15 10.98 2.46 4.89
N ASP A 16 11.04 2.35 6.22
CA ASP A 16 11.68 1.22 6.90
C ASP A 16 11.02 -0.10 6.50
N ILE A 17 9.68 -0.14 6.44
CA ILE A 17 8.95 -1.32 5.98
C ILE A 17 9.29 -1.63 4.52
N ILE A 18 9.38 -0.63 3.63
CA ILE A 18 9.79 -0.86 2.24
C ILE A 18 11.18 -1.50 2.16
N ILE A 19 12.15 -0.98 2.92
CA ILE A 19 13.51 -1.52 2.97
C ILE A 19 13.50 -2.99 3.43
N GLU A 20 12.65 -3.34 4.41
CA GLU A 20 12.49 -4.74 4.84
C GLU A 20 11.82 -5.62 3.77
N LEU A 21 10.78 -5.12 3.10
CA LEU A 21 10.09 -5.84 2.03
C LEU A 21 11.00 -6.11 0.83
N GLU A 22 11.96 -5.24 0.54
CA GLU A 22 12.92 -5.46 -0.54
C GLU A 22 13.79 -6.69 -0.36
N LYS A 23 14.18 -6.98 0.88
CA LYS A 23 15.07 -8.11 1.20
C LYS A 23 14.44 -9.46 0.82
N ILE A 24 13.12 -9.50 0.70
CA ILE A 24 12.34 -10.69 0.39
C ILE A 24 11.74 -10.68 -1.03
N LEU A 25 12.07 -9.67 -1.84
CA LEU A 25 11.59 -9.62 -3.22
C LEU A 25 12.16 -10.77 -4.05
N PRO A 26 11.34 -11.36 -4.93
CA PRO A 26 11.77 -12.48 -5.75
C PRO A 26 12.65 -12.00 -6.90
N LYS A 27 13.66 -12.80 -7.25
CA LYS A 27 14.61 -12.50 -8.33
C LYS A 27 14.07 -12.82 -9.72
N ASP A 28 13.05 -13.67 -9.82
CA ASP A 28 12.40 -14.06 -11.07
C ASP A 28 11.40 -13.00 -11.60
N GLY A 29 11.19 -11.92 -10.84
CA GLY A 29 10.27 -10.84 -11.20
C GLY A 29 8.78 -11.17 -10.96
N HIS A 30 8.45 -12.35 -10.44
CA HIS A 30 7.08 -12.74 -10.11
C HIS A 30 6.80 -12.61 -8.61
N LEU A 31 6.18 -11.48 -8.26
CA LEU A 31 5.81 -11.15 -6.90
C LEU A 31 4.41 -11.66 -6.54
N GLN A 32 4.30 -12.27 -5.37
CA GLN A 32 3.02 -12.64 -4.75
C GLN A 32 2.85 -11.83 -3.46
N LEU A 33 1.69 -11.21 -3.29
CA LEU A 33 1.37 -10.38 -2.12
C LEU A 33 1.55 -11.14 -0.80
N GLU A 34 1.30 -12.44 -0.81
CA GLU A 34 1.45 -13.33 0.36
C GLU A 34 2.89 -13.38 0.88
N LYS A 35 3.88 -13.23 -0.03
CA LYS A 35 5.29 -13.18 0.37
C LYS A 35 5.58 -11.91 1.16
N LEU A 36 4.97 -10.78 0.77
CA LEU A 36 5.14 -9.51 1.46
C LEU A 36 4.35 -9.45 2.78
N SER A 37 3.14 -10.01 2.80
CA SER A 37 2.29 -10.00 3.99
C SER A 37 2.87 -10.82 5.15
N GLY A 38 3.59 -11.91 4.86
CA GLY A 38 4.03 -12.88 5.87
C GLY A 38 2.90 -13.83 6.31
N GLY A 39 1.78 -13.87 5.57
CA GLY A 39 0.57 -14.62 5.91
C GLY A 39 -0.37 -13.88 6.87
N SER A 40 -1.67 -14.23 6.83
CA SER A 40 -2.73 -13.49 7.57
C SER A 40 -2.58 -13.52 9.09
N LYS A 41 -1.99 -14.58 9.65
CA LYS A 41 -1.77 -14.73 11.10
C LYS A 41 -0.78 -13.71 11.68
N CYS A 42 0.03 -13.07 10.84
CA CYS A 42 1.01 -12.08 11.27
C CYS A 42 0.35 -10.79 11.76
N TRP A 43 -0.89 -10.50 11.35
CA TRP A 43 -1.53 -9.20 11.61
C TRP A 43 -2.48 -9.20 12.80
N ASP A 44 -2.96 -10.38 13.20
CA ASP A 44 -3.64 -10.58 14.49
C ASP A 44 -2.67 -10.31 15.66
N ALA A 45 -1.36 -10.45 15.43
CA ALA A 45 -0.29 -10.13 16.37
C ALA A 45 0.16 -8.65 16.36
N TYR A 46 -0.29 -7.83 15.39
CA TYR A 46 -0.19 -6.37 15.50
C TYR A 46 -1.28 -5.88 16.46
N GLY A 47 -1.20 -6.38 17.70
CA GLY A 47 -1.90 -5.86 18.85
C GLY A 47 -1.77 -4.34 18.88
N ASP A 48 -2.90 -3.70 19.14
CA ASP A 48 -3.02 -2.28 19.42
C ASP A 48 -2.38 -1.29 18.44
N VAL A 49 -2.77 -1.43 17.18
CA VAL A 49 -2.67 -0.42 16.11
C VAL A 49 -3.19 0.98 16.51
N CYS A 50 -3.81 1.14 17.70
CA CYS A 50 -4.34 2.41 18.16
C CYS A 50 -3.97 2.80 19.58
N GLU A 51 -3.07 2.09 20.29
CA GLU A 51 -2.64 2.52 21.63
C GLU A 51 -1.73 3.75 21.58
N ASP A 52 -0.93 3.95 20.53
CA ASP A 52 0.06 5.04 20.45
C ASP A 52 -0.07 6.01 19.24
N GLY A 53 -1.15 5.93 18.45
CA GLY A 53 -1.34 6.82 17.30
C GLY A 53 -0.49 6.44 16.09
N LYS A 54 0.07 5.22 16.08
CA LYS A 54 0.84 4.66 14.96
C LYS A 54 -0.08 4.30 13.80
N VAL A 55 -0.13 5.16 12.80
CA VAL A 55 -1.01 5.01 11.62
C VAL A 55 -0.31 4.42 10.39
N HIS A 56 1.01 4.61 10.24
CA HIS A 56 1.80 4.10 9.11
C HIS A 56 2.25 2.67 9.36
N THR A 57 1.37 1.74 9.02
CA THR A 57 1.52 0.31 9.33
C THR A 57 1.86 -0.51 8.09
N LYS A 58 2.35 -1.73 8.29
CA LYS A 58 2.64 -2.66 7.19
C LYS A 58 1.44 -2.90 6.26
N PRO A 59 0.20 -3.14 6.74
CA PRO A 59 -0.94 -3.27 5.83
C PRO A 59 -1.23 -2.00 5.00
N MET A 60 -1.01 -0.80 5.56
CA MET A 60 -1.12 0.45 4.80
C MET A 60 -0.04 0.57 3.73
N VAL A 61 1.22 0.25 4.07
CA VAL A 61 2.32 0.19 3.09
C VAL A 61 2.00 -0.80 1.97
N LEU A 62 1.49 -2.00 2.30
CA LEU A 62 1.12 -3.00 1.29
C LEU A 62 -0.03 -2.52 0.39
N ALA A 63 -1.02 -1.82 0.95
CA ALA A 63 -2.08 -1.22 0.16
C ALA A 63 -1.52 -0.17 -0.81
N GLU A 64 -0.63 0.71 -0.34
CA GLU A 64 0.02 1.71 -1.18
C GLU A 64 0.92 1.10 -2.26
N VAL A 65 1.62 0.01 -1.95
CA VAL A 65 2.39 -0.77 -2.93
C VAL A 65 1.47 -1.33 -4.01
N ILE A 66 0.35 -1.97 -3.65
CA ILE A 66 -0.64 -2.46 -4.62
C ILE A 66 -1.12 -1.32 -5.53
N MET A 67 -1.47 -0.17 -4.95
CA MET A 67 -1.93 0.99 -5.73
C MET A 67 -0.84 1.51 -6.67
N ALA A 68 0.41 1.62 -6.22
CA ALA A 68 1.52 2.06 -7.06
C ALA A 68 1.72 1.15 -8.27
N TYR A 69 1.55 -0.17 -8.13
CA TYR A 69 1.59 -1.08 -9.27
C TYR A 69 0.39 -0.90 -10.21
N LEU A 70 -0.82 -0.80 -9.67
CA LEU A 70 -2.02 -0.57 -10.48
C LEU A 70 -1.93 0.73 -11.29
N ASP A 71 -1.31 1.76 -10.72
CA ASP A 71 -1.14 3.07 -11.34
C ASP A 71 0.08 3.15 -12.26
N GLY A 72 0.92 2.10 -12.31
CA GLY A 72 2.19 2.12 -13.04
C GLY A 72 3.22 3.08 -12.47
N GLU A 73 3.11 3.39 -11.18
CA GLU A 73 3.95 4.29 -10.40
C GLU A 73 4.89 3.57 -9.41
N GLN A 74 5.13 2.27 -9.58
CA GLN A 74 5.97 1.46 -8.69
C GLN A 74 7.41 1.98 -8.53
N TYR A 75 7.89 2.82 -9.45
CA TYR A 75 9.19 3.51 -9.33
C TYR A 75 9.21 4.59 -8.24
N ARG A 76 8.04 5.08 -7.81
CA ARG A 76 7.89 6.11 -6.77
C ARG A 76 7.85 5.58 -5.35
N LEU A 77 7.90 4.25 -5.16
CA LEU A 77 7.83 3.61 -3.84
C LEU A 77 8.96 4.02 -2.87
N TYR A 78 9.98 4.72 -3.36
CA TYR A 78 11.14 5.18 -2.60
C TYR A 78 11.23 6.71 -2.52
N GLY A 79 10.14 7.43 -2.83
CA GLY A 79 10.07 8.88 -2.68
C GLY A 79 10.87 9.71 -3.70
N GLY A 80 11.30 9.14 -4.84
CA GLY A 80 12.12 9.85 -5.83
C GLY A 80 11.71 9.64 -7.29
N SER A 81 11.85 10.69 -8.12
CA SER A 81 11.58 10.69 -9.57
C SER A 81 12.80 10.40 -10.45
N ASP A 82 13.95 10.15 -9.84
CA ASP A 82 15.24 10.24 -10.53
C ASP A 82 15.59 8.94 -11.26
N LYS A 83 16.60 8.98 -12.14
CA LYS A 83 17.08 7.83 -12.93
C LYS A 83 17.38 6.58 -12.08
N LYS A 84 17.76 6.79 -10.81
CA LYS A 84 18.01 5.76 -9.78
C LYS A 84 16.74 4.96 -9.43
N SER A 85 15.55 5.55 -9.58
CA SER A 85 14.25 4.90 -9.32
C SER A 85 13.95 3.70 -10.22
N LYS A 86 14.46 3.73 -11.46
CA LYS A 86 14.26 2.62 -12.44
C LYS A 86 15.16 1.42 -12.17
N GLU A 87 16.19 1.58 -11.34
CA GLU A 87 17.11 0.51 -10.95
C GLU A 87 16.70 -0.16 -9.62
N MET A 88 15.63 0.35 -8.99
CA MET A 88 15.11 -0.15 -7.71
C MET A 88 14.42 -1.51 -7.85
N ASN A 89 14.40 -2.26 -6.75
CA ASN A 89 14.02 -3.68 -6.78
C ASN A 89 12.54 -3.88 -7.13
N PHE A 90 11.64 -3.03 -6.63
CA PHE A 90 10.23 -3.05 -7.03
C PHE A 90 10.03 -2.71 -8.52
N ALA A 91 10.86 -1.84 -9.11
CA ALA A 91 10.74 -1.52 -10.55
C ALA A 91 11.09 -2.72 -11.46
N LYS A 92 11.81 -3.73 -10.93
CA LYS A 92 12.21 -4.94 -11.67
C LYS A 92 11.11 -6.02 -11.68
N ILE A 93 10.06 -5.86 -10.88
CA ILE A 93 8.94 -6.82 -10.86
C ILE A 93 8.16 -6.72 -12.16
N THR A 94 8.02 -7.85 -12.83
CA THR A 94 7.35 -7.98 -14.13
C THR A 94 5.92 -8.49 -13.99
N GLN A 95 5.64 -9.25 -12.93
CA GLN A 95 4.30 -9.73 -12.58
C GLN A 95 4.07 -9.58 -11.08
N PHE A 96 2.92 -9.01 -10.70
CA PHE A 96 2.50 -8.92 -9.31
C PHE A 96 1.05 -9.37 -9.17
N GLU A 97 0.82 -10.39 -8.36
CA GLU A 97 -0.49 -10.95 -8.05
C GLU A 97 -0.65 -11.18 -6.55
N GLY A 98 -1.86 -11.51 -6.12
CA GLY A 98 -2.14 -11.90 -4.75
C GLY A 98 -3.47 -12.59 -4.60
N LYS A 99 -3.64 -13.33 -3.51
CA LYS A 99 -4.90 -13.98 -3.19
C LYS A 99 -5.92 -12.94 -2.74
N ARG A 100 -7.16 -13.10 -3.19
CA ARG A 100 -8.32 -12.32 -2.76
C ARG A 100 -8.42 -12.23 -1.25
N LYS A 101 -8.22 -13.36 -0.56
CA LYS A 101 -8.24 -13.43 0.91
C LYS A 101 -7.25 -12.46 1.55
N THR A 102 -6.04 -12.33 1.01
CA THR A 102 -5.02 -11.40 1.54
C THR A 102 -5.45 -9.96 1.36
N VAL A 103 -6.01 -9.60 0.20
CA VAL A 103 -6.55 -8.26 -0.07
C VAL A 103 -7.71 -7.94 0.87
N MET A 104 -8.61 -8.89 1.13
CA MET A 104 -9.70 -8.73 2.11
C MET A 104 -9.18 -8.43 3.52
N VAL A 105 -8.14 -9.13 3.96
CA VAL A 105 -7.55 -8.91 5.29
C VAL A 105 -6.91 -7.51 5.37
N ILE A 106 -6.18 -7.06 4.34
CA ILE A 106 -5.62 -5.69 4.31
C ILE A 106 -6.75 -4.66 4.40
N ARG A 107 -7.79 -4.82 3.58
CA ARG A 107 -8.95 -3.92 3.56
C ARG A 107 -9.62 -3.84 4.92
N ASN A 108 -9.88 -4.98 5.56
CA ASN A 108 -10.51 -5.03 6.88
C ASN A 108 -9.64 -4.35 7.94
N TYR A 109 -8.33 -4.59 7.91
CA TYR A 109 -7.38 -3.94 8.81
C TYR A 109 -7.42 -2.41 8.67
N LEU A 110 -7.43 -1.89 7.43
CA LEU A 110 -7.51 -0.44 7.20
C LEU A 110 -8.85 0.15 7.69
N LYS A 111 -9.96 -0.56 7.50
CA LYS A 111 -11.27 -0.14 8.07
C LYS A 111 -11.23 -0.06 9.58
N ASP A 112 -10.67 -1.06 10.24
CA ASP A 112 -10.57 -1.09 11.70
C ASP A 112 -9.64 -0.02 12.24
N MET A 113 -8.48 0.19 11.60
CA MET A 113 -7.54 1.26 11.94
C MET A 113 -8.20 2.64 11.82
N LEU A 114 -8.86 2.92 10.70
CA LEU A 114 -9.52 4.21 10.46
C LEU A 114 -10.63 4.45 11.50
N ARG A 115 -11.46 3.44 11.76
CA ARG A 115 -12.53 3.51 12.78
C ARG A 115 -11.96 3.82 14.16
N ARG A 116 -10.95 3.06 14.62
CA ARG A 116 -10.35 3.25 15.95
C ARG A 116 -9.63 4.59 16.08
N SER A 117 -8.96 5.05 15.02
CA SER A 117 -8.30 6.35 15.00
C SER A 117 -9.30 7.52 15.10
N ARG A 118 -10.48 7.38 14.47
CA ARG A 118 -11.61 8.33 14.62
C ARG A 118 -12.26 8.28 16.00
N GLU A 119 -12.30 7.11 16.63
CA GLU A 119 -12.79 6.99 18.01
C GLU A 119 -11.84 7.69 18.99
N ARG A 120 -10.53 7.44 18.84
CA ARG A 120 -9.50 8.08 19.66
C ARG A 120 -9.42 9.58 19.46
N SER A 121 -9.74 10.10 18.26
CA SER A 121 -9.71 11.54 18.00
C SER A 121 -10.73 12.34 18.83
N LYS A 122 -11.72 11.66 19.44
CA LYS A 122 -12.67 12.25 20.40
C LYS A 122 -12.03 12.58 21.74
N GLU A 123 -10.98 11.85 22.12
CA GLU A 123 -10.25 12.02 23.38
C GLU A 123 -8.94 12.78 23.17
N TYR A 124 -8.27 12.55 22.03
CA TYR A 124 -7.02 13.19 21.65
C TYR A 124 -7.22 13.96 20.37
N GLN A 125 -7.17 15.30 20.43
CA GLN A 125 -7.41 16.16 19.27
C GLN A 125 -6.63 15.66 18.04
N TRP A 126 -7.37 15.41 16.96
CA TRP A 126 -6.86 14.90 15.69
C TRP A 126 -6.03 13.62 15.81
N ASN A 127 -6.33 12.76 16.79
CA ASN A 127 -5.57 11.54 17.06
C ASN A 127 -4.06 11.77 17.26
N GLY A 128 -3.67 12.94 17.80
CA GLY A 128 -2.27 13.29 18.05
C GLY A 128 -1.51 13.87 16.86
N TRP A 129 -2.19 14.12 15.73
CA TRP A 129 -1.61 14.86 14.60
C TRP A 129 -1.39 16.34 14.96
N LEU A 130 -0.35 16.95 14.40
CA LEU A 130 0.00 18.35 14.70
C LEU A 130 -0.97 19.35 14.05
N LYS A 131 -1.57 18.98 12.91
CA LYS A 131 -2.49 19.83 12.13
C LYS A 131 -3.74 19.04 11.74
N GLU A 132 -4.89 19.70 11.83
CA GLU A 132 -6.18 19.14 11.38
C GLU A 132 -6.15 18.72 9.91
N GLU A 133 -5.54 19.55 9.06
CA GLU A 133 -5.44 19.30 7.61
C GLU A 133 -4.73 17.97 7.30
N ASN A 134 -3.68 17.66 8.05
CA ASN A 134 -2.94 16.40 7.89
C ASN A 134 -3.78 15.21 8.37
N TRP A 135 -4.51 15.36 9.47
CA TRP A 135 -5.44 14.35 9.97
C TRP A 135 -6.59 14.08 8.99
N ILE A 136 -7.18 15.13 8.41
CA ILE A 136 -8.20 15.00 7.36
C ILE A 136 -7.61 14.35 6.11
N GLY A 137 -6.42 14.79 5.68
CA GLY A 137 -5.72 14.25 4.52
C GLY A 137 -5.41 12.76 4.66
N TRP A 138 -4.90 12.35 5.83
CA TRP A 138 -4.64 10.94 6.14
C TRP A 138 -5.93 10.10 6.11
N GLN A 139 -7.02 10.58 6.71
CA GLN A 139 -8.31 9.87 6.66
C GLN A 139 -8.79 9.68 5.21
N GLY A 140 -8.76 10.75 4.41
CA GLY A 140 -9.18 10.70 3.00
C GLY A 140 -8.31 9.75 2.18
N HIS A 141 -7.01 9.70 2.44
CA HIS A 141 -6.10 8.75 1.80
C HIS A 141 -6.42 7.30 2.17
N VAL A 142 -6.63 6.99 3.46
CA VAL A 142 -7.01 5.64 3.91
C VAL A 142 -8.38 5.23 3.35
N GLU A 143 -9.35 6.13 3.30
CA GLU A 143 -10.66 5.87 2.67
C GLU A 143 -10.52 5.54 1.18
N ASN A 144 -9.67 6.27 0.46
CA ASN A 144 -9.39 5.99 -0.94
C ASN A 144 -8.70 4.62 -1.13
N LEU A 145 -7.75 4.26 -0.27
CA LEU A 145 -7.14 2.92 -0.28
C LEU A 145 -8.19 1.83 -0.05
N ILE A 146 -9.07 2.00 0.95
CA ILE A 146 -10.16 1.05 1.23
C ILE A 146 -11.05 0.88 0.02
N LYS A 147 -11.51 1.99 -0.58
CA LYS A 147 -12.38 1.98 -1.76
C LYS A 147 -11.73 1.22 -2.93
N ARG A 148 -10.47 1.51 -3.25
CA ARG A 148 -9.76 0.85 -4.34
C ARG A 148 -9.52 -0.64 -4.07
N LEU A 149 -9.28 -1.03 -2.82
CA LEU A 149 -9.21 -2.45 -2.45
C LEU A 149 -10.57 -3.13 -2.61
N GLU A 150 -11.68 -2.44 -2.34
CA GLU A 150 -13.03 -2.96 -2.56
C GLU A 150 -13.33 -3.17 -4.04
N GLU A 151 -12.97 -2.23 -4.91
CA GLU A 151 -13.09 -2.37 -6.37
C GLU A 151 -12.30 -3.59 -6.90
N LEU A 152 -11.12 -3.88 -6.33
CA LEU A 152 -10.37 -5.12 -6.65
C LEU A 152 -11.11 -6.38 -6.19
N LEU A 153 -11.78 -6.30 -5.04
CA LEU A 153 -12.58 -7.37 -4.44
C LEU A 153 -13.99 -7.51 -5.06
N GLU A 154 -14.32 -6.76 -6.11
CA GLU A 154 -15.51 -6.99 -6.92
C GLU A 154 -15.21 -7.91 -8.12
N LYS A 155 -13.96 -7.97 -8.56
CA LYS A 155 -13.52 -8.83 -9.67
C LYS A 155 -13.70 -10.31 -9.32
N GLU A 156 -14.04 -11.16 -10.28
CA GLU A 156 -14.18 -12.61 -10.05
C GLU A 156 -12.81 -13.30 -9.87
N GLY A 157 -12.80 -14.43 -9.15
CA GLY A 157 -11.62 -15.28 -8.94
C GLY A 157 -10.92 -15.13 -7.59
N ASP A 158 -10.16 -16.16 -7.23
CA ASP A 158 -9.42 -16.25 -5.96
C ASP A 158 -8.05 -15.55 -6.01
N THR A 159 -7.55 -15.24 -7.20
CA THR A 159 -6.29 -14.53 -7.43
C THR A 159 -6.58 -13.23 -8.17
N ILE A 160 -5.96 -12.14 -7.72
CA ILE A 160 -6.07 -10.81 -8.30
C ILE A 160 -4.72 -10.46 -8.91
N GLN A 161 -4.71 -10.16 -10.21
CA GLN A 161 -3.55 -9.62 -10.90
C GLN A 161 -3.47 -8.11 -10.68
N PHE A 162 -2.39 -7.62 -10.08
CA PHE A 162 -2.14 -6.19 -9.86
C PHE A 162 -1.28 -5.57 -10.96
N TRP A 163 -0.32 -6.33 -11.49
CA TRP A 163 0.61 -5.85 -12.51
C TRP A 163 1.05 -6.94 -13.47
N ASN A 164 1.10 -6.62 -14.76
CA ASN A 164 1.78 -7.43 -15.76
C ASN A 164 2.46 -6.51 -16.78
N ALA A 165 3.79 -6.51 -16.81
CA ALA A 165 4.59 -5.67 -17.70
C ALA A 165 4.32 -5.95 -19.19
N GLY A 166 3.87 -7.16 -19.53
CA GLY A 166 3.46 -7.53 -20.89
C GLY A 166 2.18 -6.82 -21.35
N MET A 167 1.19 -6.67 -20.46
CA MET A 167 -0.08 -5.98 -20.77
C MET A 167 0.15 -4.48 -20.99
N GLN A 168 0.94 -3.83 -20.14
CA GLN A 168 1.29 -2.40 -20.30
C GLN A 168 2.01 -2.09 -21.62
N ARG A 169 2.92 -2.96 -22.06
CA ARG A 169 3.59 -2.78 -23.36
C ARG A 169 2.62 -2.93 -24.53
N ALA A 170 1.61 -3.78 -24.42
CA ALA A 170 0.60 -3.96 -25.44
C ALA A 170 -0.34 -2.74 -25.52
N GLU A 171 -0.80 -2.22 -24.37
CA GLU A 171 -1.66 -1.03 -24.29
C GLU A 171 -0.94 0.22 -24.80
N LYS A 172 0.31 0.46 -24.39
CA LYS A 172 1.11 1.59 -24.91
C LYS A 172 1.36 1.48 -26.42
N LYS A 173 1.61 0.28 -26.93
CA LYS A 173 1.76 0.05 -28.39
C LYS A 173 0.46 0.26 -29.16
N GLN A 174 -0.70 0.00 -28.55
CA GLN A 174 -1.99 0.29 -29.17
C GLN A 174 -2.27 1.80 -29.19
N MET A 175 -2.01 2.51 -28.09
CA MET A 175 -2.21 3.97 -28.04
C MET A 175 -1.30 4.73 -29.01
N MET A 176 -0.02 4.34 -29.14
CA MET A 176 0.89 4.94 -30.13
C MET A 176 0.54 4.64 -31.60
N LYS A 177 -0.38 3.70 -31.87
CA LYS A 177 -0.88 3.42 -33.22
C LYS A 177 -2.15 4.22 -33.55
N LEU A 178 -2.75 4.86 -32.55
CA LEU A 178 -3.95 5.68 -32.65
C LEU A 178 -3.62 7.18 -32.68
N GLU A 179 -2.34 7.55 -32.53
CA GLU A 179 -1.76 8.88 -32.73
C GLU A 179 -1.09 8.98 -34.11
#